data_AF-A0AAE9E7G9-F1
#
_entry.id   AF-A0AAE9E7G9-F1
#
_cell.length_a   1.000
_cell.length_b   1.000
_cell.length_c   1.000
_cell.angle_alpha   90.00
_cell.angle_beta   90.00
_cell.angle_gamma   90.00
#
_symmetry.space_group_name_H-M   'P 1'
#
loop_
_entity.id
_entity.type
_entity.pdbx_description
1 polymer ?
#
loop_
_entity_poly.entity_id
_entity_poly.type
_entity_poly.pdbx_seq_one_letter_code
_entity_poly.pdbx_strand_id
1 'polypeptide(L)'
;MFAVKSLRIGVEPVEVEFDEDAGILWTSLQTAFPGCSGMYYRETGDPCKKSVRFDGKKFMAPGGAWNDREYYVTLSQRCHAATGNPGHTASYSEATKQFEKSVQAVQKMMMVSGMKIDMSHLTKKRHHTSSRDTASSTSSSTVTPDPIQAIEERSQMLKNAGRDLSPLEQQFLDLCRISTAKDQIIDSNRQEISKLNESLRNLEKRLKENEASLKESNGLVECKQQELDMVSEALKKLEESRHTISELSQKSGNLEDNVTELELKLVNLEEENQGLKANLETSHNRIKEMSETISMLTSSKEILAKELDQLRPFAEAAGIEDYENVPTFIHAIHENKELHKMNERMRVETEESKENNKQMQSIHSEVFEENAKLRNRNEDLERRFAHVDEELTCVNENWAKELKEKQQDWDKVKYAAESEVLSLREQLVHLQSILESATREAAENARRVSELEHERHEIRRLSDAVHIKTQEDLSRQVRILKERLAESDSQVAELNVLVSSLAADATASRREISDLL
;
A
#
# COMPACT_ATOMS: atom_id res chain seq x y z
N MET A 1 51.73 13.31 15.79
CA MET A 1 50.51 13.67 16.55
C MET A 1 49.41 12.74 16.06
N PHE A 2 49.00 11.74 16.85
CA PHE A 2 48.00 10.76 16.41
C PHE A 2 46.60 11.38 16.58
N ALA A 3 45.94 11.68 15.46
CA ALA A 3 44.56 12.16 15.46
C ALA A 3 43.63 11.02 15.90
N VAL A 4 42.86 11.27 16.97
CA VAL A 4 41.85 10.33 17.47
C VAL A 4 40.71 10.28 16.46
N LYS A 5 40.47 9.11 15.85
CA LYS A 5 39.45 8.93 14.78
C LYS A 5 38.01 8.83 15.30
N SER A 6 37.82 8.55 16.59
CA SER A 6 36.50 8.41 17.19
C SER A 6 36.54 8.59 18.70
N LEU A 7 35.56 9.32 19.24
CA LEU A 7 35.31 9.45 20.67
C LEU A 7 34.13 8.54 21.06
N ARG A 8 34.28 7.78 22.14
CA ARG A 8 33.16 7.06 22.75
C ARG A 8 32.49 7.98 23.76
N ILE A 9 31.24 8.33 23.50
CA ILE A 9 30.42 9.14 24.40
C ILE A 9 29.42 8.19 25.07
N GLY A 10 29.43 8.15 26.40
CA GLY A 10 28.42 7.47 27.20
C GLY A 10 27.30 8.45 27.56
N VAL A 11 26.07 7.94 27.62
CA VAL A 11 24.91 8.67 28.14
C VAL A 11 24.53 8.05 29.48
N GLU A 12 24.05 8.86 30.41
CA GLU A 12 23.57 8.38 31.70
C GLU A 12 22.39 7.39 31.51
N PRO A 13 22.34 6.29 32.26
CA PRO A 13 21.22 5.35 32.19
C PRO A 13 19.90 6.04 32.51
N VAL A 14 18.86 5.72 31.74
CA VAL A 14 17.50 6.22 31.94
C VAL A 14 16.64 5.08 32.48
N GLU A 15 15.91 5.34 33.56
CA GLU A 15 14.92 4.39 34.09
C GLU A 15 13.68 4.39 33.20
N VAL A 16 13.28 3.21 32.72
CA VAL A 16 12.10 3.01 31.88
C VAL A 16 11.11 2.13 32.62
N GLU A 17 9.87 2.61 32.77
CA GLU A 17 8.82 1.89 33.47
C GLU A 17 8.38 0.63 32.72
N PHE A 18 8.06 -0.41 33.50
CA PHE A 18 7.52 -1.66 32.97
C PHE A 18 5.99 -1.60 32.79
N ASP A 19 5.50 -2.29 31.77
CA ASP A 19 4.08 -2.56 31.53
C ASP A 19 3.57 -3.66 32.48
N GLU A 20 2.25 -3.91 32.51
CA GLU A 20 1.58 -4.83 33.47
C GLU A 20 2.18 -6.26 33.50
N ASP A 21 2.74 -6.72 32.38
CA ASP A 21 3.38 -8.04 32.25
C ASP A 21 4.91 -8.03 32.45
N ALA A 22 5.47 -6.99 33.10
CA ALA A 22 6.91 -6.78 33.24
C ALA A 22 7.65 -6.69 31.88
N GLY A 23 6.99 -6.22 30.82
CA GLY A 23 7.60 -5.94 29.52
C GLY A 23 7.90 -4.45 29.36
N ILE A 24 8.84 -4.09 28.47
CA ILE A 24 9.09 -2.68 28.13
C ILE A 24 8.38 -2.36 26.83
N LEU A 25 7.39 -1.46 26.87
CA LEU A 25 6.67 -1.02 25.67
C LEU A 25 7.61 -0.29 24.69
N TRP A 26 7.44 -0.58 23.39
CA TRP A 26 8.19 0.08 22.32
C TRP A 26 8.07 1.61 22.38
N THR A 27 6.85 2.10 22.63
CA THR A 27 6.55 3.52 22.72
C THR A 27 7.27 4.19 23.88
N SER A 28 7.31 3.56 25.05
CA SER A 28 8.03 4.08 26.23
C SER A 28 9.53 4.16 25.96
N LEU A 29 10.10 3.15 25.28
CA LEU A 29 11.51 3.17 24.88
C LEU A 29 11.81 4.29 23.87
N GLN A 30 10.95 4.52 22.89
CA GLN A 30 11.11 5.60 21.90
C GLN A 30 10.97 6.99 22.52
N THR A 31 10.12 7.16 23.54
CA THR A 31 10.00 8.42 24.28
C THR A 31 11.29 8.71 25.05
N ALA A 32 11.89 7.71 25.71
CA ALA A 32 13.14 7.87 26.44
C ALA A 32 14.35 8.04 25.49
N PHE A 33 14.34 7.35 24.35
CA PHE A 33 15.43 7.34 23.37
C PHE A 33 14.91 7.56 21.95
N PRO A 34 14.69 8.82 21.53
CA PRO A 34 14.25 9.14 20.18
C PRO A 34 15.20 8.57 19.11
N GLY A 35 14.64 7.88 18.11
CA GLY A 35 15.43 7.25 17.04
C GLY A 35 16.05 5.89 17.40
N CYS A 36 15.64 5.29 18.52
CA CYS A 36 15.98 3.90 18.80
C CYS A 36 15.35 2.95 17.78
N SER A 37 16.09 1.91 17.40
CA SER A 37 15.65 0.86 16.47
C SER A 37 15.64 -0.54 17.09
N GLY A 38 16.14 -0.68 18.31
CA GLY A 38 16.13 -1.95 19.03
C GLY A 38 16.94 -1.89 20.31
N MET A 39 16.86 -2.97 21.10
CA MET A 39 17.55 -3.10 22.38
C MET A 39 18.43 -4.35 22.38
N TYR A 40 19.59 -4.25 23.01
CA TYR A 40 20.54 -5.35 23.13
C TYR A 40 21.22 -5.33 24.50
N TYR A 41 21.76 -6.46 24.91
CA TYR A 41 22.58 -6.57 26.12
C TYR A 41 23.89 -7.27 25.79
N ARG A 42 24.81 -7.26 26.75
CA ARG A 42 26.03 -8.08 26.73
C ARG A 42 26.07 -8.89 28.00
N GLU A 43 26.47 -10.15 27.90
CA GLU A 43 26.66 -10.97 29.08
C GLU A 43 28.02 -10.68 29.71
N THR A 44 28.11 -10.83 31.03
CA THR A 44 29.35 -10.63 31.78
C THR A 44 30.42 -11.60 31.27
N GLY A 45 31.43 -11.07 30.59
CA GLY A 45 32.52 -11.85 29.98
C GLY A 45 32.35 -12.16 28.49
N ASP A 46 31.22 -11.82 27.86
CA ASP A 46 31.00 -11.96 26.42
C ASP A 46 30.89 -10.58 25.73
N PRO A 47 31.82 -10.21 24.83
CA PRO A 47 31.74 -8.95 24.11
C PRO A 47 30.64 -8.91 23.04
N CYS A 48 29.98 -10.04 22.75
CA CYS A 48 28.96 -10.13 21.72
C CYS A 48 27.66 -9.43 22.13
N LYS A 49 27.08 -8.68 21.20
CA LYS A 49 25.77 -8.04 21.38
C LYS A 49 24.69 -9.09 21.17
N LYS A 50 23.82 -9.28 22.16
CA LYS A 50 22.65 -10.15 22.08
C LYS A 50 21.40 -9.29 22.02
N SER A 51 20.54 -9.51 21.02
CA SER A 51 19.30 -8.75 20.87
C SER A 51 18.28 -9.15 21.93
N VAL A 52 17.54 -8.16 22.43
CA VAL A 52 16.38 -8.41 23.29
C VAL A 52 15.21 -8.80 22.41
N ARG A 53 14.44 -9.82 22.83
CA ARG A 53 13.31 -10.31 22.05
C ARG A 53 12.20 -9.25 22.03
N PHE A 54 11.68 -8.99 20.84
CA PHE A 54 10.56 -8.09 20.58
C PHE A 54 9.40 -8.89 20.00
N ASP A 55 8.19 -8.69 20.53
CA ASP A 55 6.98 -9.41 20.09
C ASP A 55 6.13 -8.64 19.07
N GLY A 56 6.59 -7.45 18.67
CA GLY A 56 5.83 -6.52 17.82
C GLY A 56 5.26 -5.31 18.56
N LYS A 57 5.17 -5.38 19.90
CA LYS A 57 4.65 -4.29 20.75
C LYS A 57 5.57 -3.95 21.92
N LYS A 58 6.18 -4.96 22.54
CA LYS A 58 7.02 -4.83 23.75
C LYS A 58 8.28 -5.70 23.67
N PHE A 59 9.29 -5.29 24.43
CA PHE A 59 10.47 -6.07 24.71
C PHE A 59 10.26 -6.96 25.93
N MET A 60 10.75 -8.19 25.83
CA MET A 60 10.61 -9.20 26.87
C MET A 60 11.96 -9.49 27.52
N ALA A 61 11.94 -9.68 28.84
CA ALA A 61 13.12 -9.99 29.63
C ALA A 61 13.80 -11.28 29.13
N PRO A 62 15.09 -11.23 28.77
CA PRO A 62 15.86 -12.44 28.48
C PRO A 62 15.92 -13.34 29.73
N GLY A 63 15.42 -14.57 29.66
CA GLY A 63 15.40 -15.48 30.81
C GLY A 63 14.38 -15.14 31.91
N GLY A 64 13.46 -14.20 31.66
CA GLY A 64 12.33 -13.89 32.55
C GLY A 64 12.59 -12.86 33.65
N ALA A 65 13.78 -12.24 33.69
CA ALA A 65 14.11 -11.15 34.64
C ALA A 65 14.94 -10.05 33.97
N TRP A 66 14.76 -8.80 34.40
CA TRP A 66 15.52 -7.63 33.91
C TRP A 66 16.72 -7.26 34.77
N ASN A 67 16.83 -7.77 35.99
CA ASN A 67 17.81 -7.27 36.97
C ASN A 67 19.18 -7.96 36.89
N ASP A 68 19.44 -8.77 35.86
CA ASP A 68 20.66 -9.56 35.76
C ASP A 68 21.74 -8.91 34.85
N ARG A 69 21.40 -7.85 34.10
CA ARG A 69 22.24 -7.30 33.02
C ARG A 69 22.07 -5.79 32.83
N GLU A 70 23.05 -5.18 32.17
CA GLU A 70 22.89 -3.86 31.56
C GLU A 70 22.30 -3.98 30.15
N TYR A 71 21.36 -3.10 29.84
CA TYR A 71 20.70 -3.03 28.53
C TYR A 71 21.10 -1.75 27.80
N TYR A 72 21.29 -1.88 26.50
CA TYR A 72 21.72 -0.80 25.62
C TYR A 72 20.74 -0.68 24.47
N VAL A 73 20.53 0.55 24.06
CA VAL A 73 19.66 0.87 22.93
C VAL A 73 20.50 1.07 21.68
N THR A 74 20.02 0.52 20.56
CA THR A 74 20.59 0.81 19.24
C THR A 74 19.93 2.06 18.71
N LEU A 75 20.70 3.14 18.59
CA LEU A 75 20.27 4.33 17.87
C LEU A 75 20.58 4.09 16.39
N SER A 76 19.56 4.09 15.55
CA SER A 76 19.77 4.18 14.11
C SER A 76 19.66 5.64 13.71
N GLN A 77 20.56 6.12 12.85
CA GLN A 77 20.47 7.46 12.22
C GLN A 77 19.29 7.58 11.23
N ARG A 78 18.18 6.88 11.49
CA ARG A 78 16.98 6.86 10.68
C ARG A 78 15.78 7.30 11.50
N CYS A 79 15.91 8.44 12.16
CA CYS A 79 14.78 9.31 12.51
C CYS A 79 15.35 10.74 12.49
N HIS A 80 14.77 11.60 11.65
CA HIS A 80 15.16 12.99 11.37
C HIS A 80 16.22 13.20 10.28
N ALA A 81 15.88 12.82 9.05
CA ALA A 81 16.16 13.63 7.87
C ALA A 81 15.15 13.29 6.77
N ALA A 82 13.93 13.80 6.90
CA ALA A 82 13.16 14.21 5.74
C ALA A 82 13.79 15.52 5.23
N THR A 83 15.04 15.45 4.75
CA THR A 83 15.76 16.52 4.05
C THR A 83 17.08 15.96 3.55
N GLY A 84 17.15 15.71 2.25
CA GLY A 84 18.38 15.79 1.44
C GLY A 84 19.56 14.88 1.82
N ASN A 85 19.53 13.61 1.44
CA ASN A 85 20.75 12.99 0.90
C ASN A 85 20.40 11.88 -0.12
N PRO A 86 20.66 12.06 -1.43
CA PRO A 86 20.23 11.17 -2.52
C PRO A 86 21.15 9.94 -2.71
N GLY A 87 21.72 9.42 -1.63
CA GLY A 87 22.81 8.44 -1.70
C GLY A 87 22.39 6.99 -1.91
N HIS A 88 21.13 6.60 -1.65
CA HIS A 88 20.76 5.17 -1.57
C HIS A 88 19.59 4.75 -2.47
N THR A 89 18.88 5.69 -3.10
CA THR A 89 17.96 5.39 -4.22
C THR A 89 18.69 5.29 -5.56
N ALA A 90 19.91 5.86 -5.66
CA ALA A 90 20.79 5.69 -6.80
C ALA A 90 21.13 4.21 -7.05
N SER A 91 21.27 3.38 -6.01
CA SER A 91 21.66 1.97 -6.15
C SER A 91 20.63 1.11 -6.87
N TYR A 92 19.33 1.41 -6.77
CA TYR A 92 18.28 0.66 -7.47
C TYR A 92 18.13 1.14 -8.92
N SER A 93 18.25 2.45 -9.16
CA SER A 93 18.28 3.00 -10.53
C SER A 93 19.51 2.51 -11.31
N GLU A 94 20.69 2.49 -10.68
CA GLU A 94 21.91 1.92 -11.28
C GLU A 94 21.77 0.41 -11.52
N ALA A 95 21.17 -0.34 -10.58
CA ALA A 95 20.92 -1.77 -10.72
C ALA A 95 19.93 -2.08 -11.86
N THR A 96 18.84 -1.31 -11.99
CA THR A 96 17.90 -1.44 -13.11
C THR A 96 18.56 -1.11 -14.44
N LYS A 97 19.41 -0.07 -14.51
CA LYS A 97 20.18 0.25 -15.72
C LYS A 97 21.22 -0.81 -16.08
N GLN A 98 21.87 -1.44 -15.08
CA GLN A 98 22.77 -2.57 -15.31
C GLN A 98 22.03 -3.81 -15.79
N PHE A 99 20.84 -4.07 -15.23
CA PHE A 99 19.97 -5.15 -15.66
C PHE A 99 19.52 -4.94 -17.11
N GLU A 100 19.02 -3.76 -17.48
CA GLU A 100 18.65 -3.44 -18.86
C GLU A 100 19.82 -3.57 -19.84
N LYS A 101 21.02 -3.11 -19.46
CA LYS A 101 22.23 -3.30 -20.27
C LYS A 101 22.60 -4.77 -20.42
N SER A 102 22.41 -5.59 -19.38
CA SER A 102 22.67 -7.03 -19.46
C SER A 102 21.66 -7.76 -20.36
N VAL A 103 20.37 -7.38 -20.29
CA VAL A 103 19.31 -7.91 -21.16
C VAL A 103 19.56 -7.52 -22.62
N GLN A 104 19.92 -6.25 -22.88
CA GLN A 104 20.26 -5.81 -24.23
C GLN A 104 21.52 -6.51 -24.76
N ALA A 105 22.54 -6.74 -23.92
CA ALA A 105 23.73 -7.48 -24.31
C ALA A 105 23.41 -8.94 -24.67
N VAL A 106 22.54 -9.61 -23.89
CA VAL A 106 22.06 -10.96 -24.18
C VAL A 106 21.23 -10.98 -25.46
N GLN A 107 20.32 -10.02 -25.64
CA GLN A 107 19.50 -9.91 -26.85
C GLN A 107 20.37 -9.69 -28.10
N LYS A 108 21.41 -8.86 -27.99
CA LYS A 108 22.38 -8.61 -29.07
C LYS A 108 23.23 -9.85 -29.35
N MET A 109 23.61 -10.60 -28.32
CA MET A 109 24.36 -11.85 -28.47
C MET A 109 23.50 -12.96 -29.09
N MET A 110 22.22 -13.07 -28.72
CA MET A 110 21.26 -13.99 -29.34
C MET A 110 20.98 -13.63 -30.81
N MET A 111 20.94 -12.34 -31.15
CA MET A 111 20.81 -11.88 -32.55
C MET A 111 22.08 -12.14 -33.37
N VAL A 112 23.28 -12.01 -32.79
CA VAL A 112 24.57 -12.28 -33.45
C VAL A 112 24.82 -13.79 -33.60
N SER A 113 24.31 -14.63 -32.70
CA SER A 113 24.43 -16.10 -32.78
C SER A 113 23.41 -16.77 -33.70
N GLY A 114 22.55 -16.02 -34.40
CA GLY A 114 21.67 -16.57 -35.44
C GLY A 114 20.57 -17.53 -34.96
N MET A 115 20.31 -17.63 -33.65
CA MET A 115 19.21 -18.43 -33.12
C MET A 115 17.88 -17.70 -33.32
N LYS A 116 17.24 -17.91 -34.47
CA LYS A 116 15.83 -17.57 -34.67
C LYS A 116 14.97 -18.61 -33.96
N ILE A 117 14.38 -18.24 -32.83
CA ILE A 117 13.23 -18.96 -32.28
C ILE A 117 12.03 -18.56 -33.13
N ASP A 118 11.65 -19.42 -34.07
CA ASP A 118 10.47 -19.25 -34.90
C ASP A 118 9.22 -19.65 -34.08
N MET A 119 8.50 -18.64 -33.58
CA MET A 119 7.24 -18.80 -32.84
C MET A 119 6.01 -18.75 -33.75
N SER A 120 6.12 -19.16 -35.02
CA SER A 120 5.02 -19.12 -36.00
C SER A 120 4.20 -20.42 -36.15
N HIS A 121 4.29 -21.37 -35.21
CA HIS A 121 3.59 -22.67 -35.32
C HIS A 121 2.50 -22.97 -34.28
N LEU A 122 2.11 -22.03 -33.41
CA LEU A 122 1.12 -22.30 -32.34
C LEU A 122 -0.34 -21.97 -32.67
N THR A 123 -0.69 -21.63 -33.92
CA THR A 123 -2.10 -21.45 -34.32
C THR A 123 -2.44 -22.28 -35.56
N LYS A 124 -2.49 -23.61 -35.41
CA LYS A 124 -3.26 -24.46 -36.32
C LYS A 124 -4.26 -25.30 -35.54
N LYS A 125 -5.49 -24.79 -35.55
CA LYS A 125 -6.74 -25.48 -35.24
C LYS A 125 -6.79 -26.76 -36.07
N ARG A 126 -6.49 -27.91 -35.46
CA ARG A 126 -6.68 -29.23 -36.08
C ARG A 126 -8.13 -29.64 -35.84
N HIS A 127 -8.91 -29.65 -36.92
CA HIS A 127 -10.13 -30.44 -37.00
C HIS A 127 -9.77 -31.91 -36.76
N HIS A 128 -10.22 -32.48 -35.64
CA HIS A 128 -10.30 -33.92 -35.47
C HIS A 128 -11.73 -34.35 -35.73
N THR A 129 -11.92 -34.98 -36.89
CA THR A 129 -12.96 -35.98 -37.11
C THR A 129 -12.43 -37.31 -36.58
N SER A 130 -13.00 -37.82 -35.49
CA SER A 130 -12.88 -39.22 -35.06
C SER A 130 -14.31 -39.74 -34.89
N SER A 131 -14.85 -40.48 -35.85
CA SER A 131 -14.67 -41.93 -35.97
C SER A 131 -14.89 -42.65 -34.64
N ARG A 132 -16.17 -42.90 -34.35
CA ARG A 132 -16.73 -44.15 -33.81
C ARG A 132 -15.69 -45.18 -33.36
N ASP A 133 -15.44 -45.23 -32.05
CA ASP A 133 -14.90 -46.40 -31.38
C ASP A 133 -16.00 -47.07 -30.56
N THR A 134 -16.30 -48.29 -30.99
CA THR A 134 -17.21 -49.22 -30.36
C THR A 134 -16.67 -49.62 -28.99
N ALA A 135 -17.40 -49.26 -27.94
CA ALA A 135 -17.29 -49.88 -26.64
C ALA A 135 -17.63 -51.37 -26.76
N SER A 136 -16.63 -52.24 -26.61
CA SER A 136 -16.82 -53.62 -26.20
C SER A 136 -16.32 -53.73 -24.77
N SER A 137 -17.23 -53.50 -23.83
CA SER A 137 -17.08 -53.90 -22.44
C SER A 137 -17.21 -55.43 -22.39
N THR A 138 -16.09 -56.13 -22.27
CA THR A 138 -16.10 -57.52 -21.80
C THR A 138 -15.24 -57.59 -20.54
N SER A 139 -15.91 -57.51 -19.41
CA SER A 139 -15.39 -57.86 -18.11
C SER A 139 -15.15 -59.37 -18.05
N SER A 140 -13.91 -59.80 -18.31
CA SER A 140 -13.43 -61.11 -17.89
C SER A 140 -12.18 -60.91 -17.02
N SER A 141 -12.40 -61.02 -15.72
CA SER A 141 -11.35 -61.31 -14.73
C SER A 141 -10.76 -62.69 -15.04
N THR A 142 -9.79 -62.74 -15.94
CA THR A 142 -8.82 -63.82 -16.04
C THR A 142 -7.48 -63.16 -15.93
N VAL A 143 -6.72 -63.51 -14.91
CA VAL A 143 -5.29 -63.21 -14.79
C VAL A 143 -4.65 -63.69 -16.09
N THR A 144 -4.41 -62.77 -17.02
CA THR A 144 -3.68 -63.06 -18.24
C THR A 144 -2.24 -63.31 -17.81
N PRO A 145 -1.68 -64.52 -17.99
CA PRO A 145 -0.26 -64.72 -17.80
C PRO A 145 0.48 -63.72 -18.68
N ASP A 146 1.59 -63.19 -18.17
CA ASP A 146 2.42 -62.25 -18.92
C ASP A 146 2.68 -62.87 -20.31
N PRO A 147 2.25 -62.24 -21.42
CA PRO A 147 2.34 -62.84 -22.74
C PRO A 147 3.79 -63.24 -23.10
N ILE A 148 4.78 -62.60 -22.48
CA ILE A 148 6.20 -63.01 -22.58
C ILE A 148 6.44 -64.34 -21.88
N GLN A 149 5.94 -64.53 -20.65
CA GLN A 149 6.02 -65.81 -19.93
C GLN A 149 5.29 -66.94 -20.67
N ALA A 150 4.13 -66.67 -21.26
CA ALA A 150 3.41 -67.67 -22.04
C ALA A 150 4.16 -68.11 -23.32
N ILE A 151 4.91 -67.20 -23.95
CA ILE A 151 5.77 -67.50 -25.10
C ILE A 151 7.02 -68.29 -24.64
N GLU A 152 7.59 -67.93 -23.48
CA GLU A 152 8.74 -68.60 -22.84
C GLU A 152 8.39 -70.06 -22.46
N GLU A 153 7.28 -70.25 -21.74
CA GLU A 153 6.78 -71.55 -21.30
C GLU A 153 6.47 -72.47 -22.49
N ARG A 154 5.86 -71.94 -23.56
CA ARG A 154 5.58 -72.70 -24.77
C ARG A 154 6.86 -73.09 -25.53
N SER A 155 7.87 -72.22 -25.56
CA SER A 155 9.19 -72.53 -26.11
C SER A 155 9.90 -73.63 -25.31
N GLN A 156 9.78 -73.57 -23.98
CA GLN A 156 10.41 -74.50 -23.05
C GLN A 156 9.71 -75.87 -23.05
N MET A 157 8.39 -75.91 -23.20
CA MET A 157 7.63 -77.16 -23.41
C MET A 157 8.00 -77.85 -24.73
N LEU A 158 8.24 -77.10 -25.80
CA LEU A 158 8.67 -77.66 -27.10
C LEU A 158 10.08 -78.25 -27.02
N LYS A 159 11.00 -77.60 -26.31
CA LYS A 159 12.34 -78.15 -26.01
C LYS A 159 12.28 -79.42 -25.15
N ASN A 160 11.44 -79.45 -24.13
CA ASN A 160 11.27 -80.62 -23.25
C ASN A 160 10.66 -81.82 -23.99
N ALA A 161 9.95 -81.60 -25.11
CA ALA A 161 9.41 -82.64 -25.98
C ALA A 161 10.44 -83.19 -27.02
N GLY A 162 11.71 -82.78 -26.95
CA GLY A 162 12.78 -83.28 -27.82
C GLY A 162 12.71 -82.77 -29.27
N ARG A 163 11.95 -81.70 -29.54
CA ARG A 163 11.85 -81.06 -30.86
C ARG A 163 12.64 -79.75 -30.86
N ASP A 164 13.75 -79.73 -31.58
CA ASP A 164 14.45 -78.48 -31.86
C ASP A 164 13.67 -77.64 -32.86
N LEU A 165 13.57 -76.34 -32.60
CA LEU A 165 12.88 -75.39 -33.47
C LEU A 165 13.69 -75.20 -34.76
N SER A 166 13.00 -75.22 -35.90
CA SER A 166 13.58 -74.82 -37.19
C SER A 166 14.06 -73.36 -37.12
N PRO A 167 15.10 -72.96 -37.89
CA PRO A 167 15.56 -71.57 -37.96
C PRO A 167 14.42 -70.57 -38.24
N LEU A 168 13.42 -70.97 -39.03
CA LEU A 168 12.25 -70.14 -39.33
C LEU A 168 11.29 -70.05 -38.14
N GLU A 169 11.04 -71.16 -37.44
CA GLU A 169 10.20 -71.18 -36.23
C GLU A 169 10.82 -70.34 -35.10
N GLN A 170 12.15 -70.36 -34.99
CA GLN A 170 12.92 -69.53 -34.06
C GLN A 170 12.76 -68.03 -34.40
N GLN A 171 12.85 -67.64 -35.68
CA GLN A 171 12.63 -66.26 -36.11
C GLN A 171 11.20 -65.76 -35.82
N PHE A 172 10.18 -66.60 -36.01
CA PHE A 172 8.81 -66.25 -35.62
C PHE A 172 8.66 -66.07 -34.11
N LEU A 173 9.28 -66.95 -33.32
CA LEU A 173 9.26 -66.86 -31.86
C LEU A 173 9.94 -65.57 -31.38
N ASP A 174 11.09 -65.22 -31.96
CA ASP A 174 11.81 -64.00 -31.65
C ASP A 174 11.04 -62.74 -32.11
N LEU A 175 10.36 -62.79 -33.25
CA LEU A 175 9.48 -61.71 -33.70
C LEU A 175 8.27 -61.53 -32.76
N CYS A 176 7.67 -62.62 -32.27
CA CYS A 176 6.62 -62.56 -31.27
C CYS A 176 7.12 -61.92 -29.96
N ARG A 177 8.30 -62.33 -29.46
CA ARG A 177 8.92 -61.73 -28.27
C ARG A 177 9.18 -60.23 -28.46
N ILE A 178 9.75 -59.85 -29.60
CA ILE A 178 10.01 -58.44 -29.92
C ILE A 178 8.69 -57.65 -30.02
N SER A 179 7.66 -58.22 -30.65
CA SER A 179 6.35 -57.57 -30.75
C SER A 179 5.72 -57.36 -29.38
N THR A 180 5.72 -58.38 -28.52
CA THR A 180 5.16 -58.27 -27.17
C THR A 180 5.96 -57.29 -26.30
N ALA A 181 7.29 -57.32 -26.34
CA ALA A 181 8.13 -56.35 -25.63
C ALA A 181 7.91 -54.92 -26.12
N LYS A 182 7.73 -54.73 -27.45
CA LYS A 182 7.39 -53.44 -28.04
C LYS A 182 6.03 -52.93 -27.54
N ASP A 183 5.02 -53.79 -27.48
CA ASP A 183 3.69 -53.42 -27.00
C ASP A 183 3.72 -53.02 -25.52
N GLN A 184 4.47 -53.76 -24.68
CA GLN A 184 4.70 -53.38 -23.28
C GLN A 184 5.40 -52.02 -23.13
N ILE A 185 6.42 -51.73 -23.95
CA ILE A 185 7.09 -50.43 -23.96
C ILE A 185 6.12 -49.32 -24.41
N ILE A 186 5.28 -49.57 -25.41
CA ILE A 186 4.27 -48.60 -25.87
C ILE A 186 3.27 -48.31 -24.75
N ASP A 187 2.78 -49.33 -24.05
CA ASP A 187 1.83 -49.15 -22.95
C ASP A 187 2.47 -48.44 -21.75
N SER A 188 3.72 -48.76 -21.41
CA SER A 188 4.50 -48.02 -20.41
C SER A 188 4.64 -46.55 -20.78
N ASN A 189 5.02 -46.26 -22.03
CA ASN A 189 5.15 -44.89 -22.54
C ASN A 189 3.80 -44.16 -22.55
N ARG A 190 2.70 -44.84 -22.88
CA ARG A 190 1.35 -44.25 -22.83
C ARG A 190 0.95 -43.88 -21.40
N GLN A 191 1.29 -44.72 -20.42
CA GLN A 191 1.05 -44.42 -19.00
C GLN A 191 1.90 -43.24 -18.53
N GLU A 192 3.19 -43.18 -18.90
CA GLU A 192 4.06 -42.05 -18.57
C GLU A 192 3.58 -40.75 -19.20
N ILE A 193 3.19 -40.77 -20.47
CA ILE A 193 2.60 -39.61 -21.16
C ILE A 193 1.33 -39.15 -20.45
N SER A 194 0.49 -40.09 -20.00
CA SER A 194 -0.73 -39.75 -19.25
C SER A 194 -0.41 -39.07 -17.93
N LYS A 195 0.55 -39.60 -17.16
CA LYS A 195 1.02 -39.01 -15.90
C LYS A 195 1.64 -37.62 -16.11
N LEU A 196 2.46 -37.47 -17.15
CA LEU A 196 3.06 -36.18 -17.51
C LEU A 196 2.00 -35.14 -17.90
N ASN A 197 1.02 -35.52 -18.71
CA ASN A 197 -0.08 -34.63 -19.10
C ASN A 197 -0.93 -34.20 -17.91
N GLU A 198 -1.17 -35.10 -16.96
CA GLU A 198 -1.91 -34.76 -15.74
C GLU A 198 -1.10 -33.82 -14.82
N SER A 199 0.20 -34.06 -14.68
CA SER A 199 1.11 -33.15 -13.98
C SER A 199 1.14 -31.76 -14.63
N LEU A 200 1.18 -31.71 -15.96
CA LEU A 200 1.18 -30.48 -16.74
C LEU A 200 -0.11 -29.67 -16.53
N ARG A 201 -1.29 -30.31 -16.59
CA ARG A 201 -2.57 -29.65 -16.28
C ARG A 201 -2.61 -29.11 -14.84
N ASN A 202 -2.07 -29.86 -13.88
CA ASN A 202 -2.01 -29.43 -12.49
C ASN A 202 -1.05 -28.25 -12.27
N LEU A 203 0.04 -28.17 -13.04
CA LEU A 203 0.95 -27.02 -13.02
C LEU A 203 0.32 -25.80 -13.71
N GLU A 204 -0.36 -25.97 -14.84
CA GLU A 204 -1.10 -24.89 -15.52
C GLU A 204 -2.19 -24.30 -14.63
N LYS A 205 -2.92 -25.15 -13.89
CA LYS A 205 -3.92 -24.70 -12.93
C LYS A 205 -3.30 -23.86 -11.82
N ARG A 206 -2.22 -24.35 -11.20
CA ARG A 206 -1.48 -23.62 -10.14
C ARG A 206 -0.89 -22.30 -10.64
N LEU A 207 -0.42 -22.26 -11.89
CA LEU A 207 0.10 -21.05 -12.50
C LEU A 207 -0.99 -19.99 -12.64
N LYS A 208 -2.19 -20.36 -13.11
CA LYS A 208 -3.34 -19.45 -13.18
C LYS A 208 -3.79 -18.96 -11.79
N GLU A 209 -3.82 -19.83 -10.80
CA GLU A 209 -4.16 -19.47 -9.41
C GLU A 209 -3.13 -18.47 -8.85
N ASN A 210 -1.84 -18.70 -9.09
CA ASN A 210 -0.78 -17.76 -8.69
C ASN A 210 -0.85 -16.42 -9.44
N GLU A 211 -1.15 -16.42 -10.74
CA GLU A 211 -1.35 -15.18 -11.51
C GLU A 211 -2.50 -14.34 -10.98
N ALA A 212 -3.62 -14.99 -10.61
CA ALA A 212 -4.75 -14.31 -9.99
C ALA A 212 -4.39 -13.71 -8.62
N SER A 213 -3.69 -14.48 -7.77
CA SER A 213 -3.22 -14.00 -6.47
C SER A 213 -2.22 -12.85 -6.59
N LEU A 214 -1.31 -12.90 -7.59
CA LEU A 214 -0.37 -11.83 -7.87
C LEU A 214 -1.09 -10.54 -8.30
N LYS A 215 -2.12 -10.68 -9.15
CA LYS A 215 -2.93 -9.54 -9.60
C LYS A 215 -3.66 -8.87 -8.43
N GLU A 216 -4.21 -9.66 -7.52
CA GLU A 216 -4.86 -9.15 -6.29
C GLU A 216 -3.86 -8.42 -5.38
N SER A 217 -2.69 -9.03 -5.14
CA SER A 217 -1.63 -8.43 -4.32
C SER A 217 -1.12 -7.11 -4.92
N ASN A 218 -0.94 -7.05 -6.25
CA ASN A 218 -0.55 -5.82 -6.93
C ASN A 218 -1.61 -4.71 -6.79
N GLY A 219 -2.90 -5.05 -6.88
CA GLY A 219 -3.98 -4.09 -6.62
C GLY A 219 -3.94 -3.53 -5.19
N LEU A 220 -3.66 -4.38 -4.20
CA LEU A 220 -3.52 -3.94 -2.81
C LEU A 220 -2.31 -2.99 -2.63
N VAL A 221 -1.18 -3.29 -3.27
CA VAL A 221 0.01 -2.43 -3.25
C VAL A 221 -0.30 -1.06 -3.85
N GLU A 222 -1.03 -1.01 -4.96
CA GLU A 222 -1.42 0.24 -5.61
C GLU A 222 -2.35 1.09 -4.72
N CYS A 223 -3.35 0.47 -4.06
CA CYS A 223 -4.18 1.16 -3.07
C CYS A 223 -3.35 1.71 -1.90
N LYS A 224 -2.39 0.92 -1.38
CA LYS A 224 -1.53 1.36 -0.28
C LYS A 224 -0.55 2.46 -0.68
N GLN A 225 -0.11 2.49 -1.93
CA GLN A 225 0.69 3.59 -2.45
C GLN A 225 -0.13 4.89 -2.53
N GLN A 226 -1.39 4.82 -2.99
CA GLN A 226 -2.28 5.98 -3.01
C GLN A 226 -2.55 6.53 -1.60
N GLU A 227 -2.80 5.66 -0.61
CA GLU A 227 -2.93 6.06 0.79
C GLU A 227 -1.66 6.77 1.29
N LEU A 228 -0.47 6.25 0.95
CA LEU A 228 0.81 6.84 1.34
C LEU A 228 1.02 8.23 0.72
N ASP A 229 0.65 8.40 -0.54
CA ASP A 229 0.76 9.69 -1.25
C ASP A 229 -0.16 10.74 -0.60
N MET A 230 -1.39 10.36 -0.24
CA MET A 230 -2.31 11.26 0.48
C MET A 230 -1.77 11.67 1.86
N VAL A 231 -1.23 10.71 2.62
CA VAL A 231 -0.63 11.01 3.94
C VAL A 231 0.60 11.90 3.80
N SER A 232 1.42 11.67 2.78
CA SER A 232 2.62 12.48 2.52
C SER A 232 2.24 13.93 2.19
N GLU A 233 1.21 14.15 1.38
CA GLU A 233 0.70 15.49 1.07
C GLU A 233 0.11 16.17 2.31
N ALA A 234 -0.63 15.43 3.15
CA ALA A 234 -1.15 15.95 4.41
C ALA A 234 -0.01 16.37 5.38
N LEU A 235 1.06 15.58 5.46
CA LEU A 235 2.24 15.91 6.26
C LEU A 235 2.93 17.18 5.76
N LYS A 236 3.04 17.34 4.44
CA LYS A 236 3.62 18.56 3.85
C LYS A 236 2.82 19.81 4.24
N LYS A 237 1.48 19.74 4.16
CA LYS A 237 0.59 20.84 4.60
C LYS A 237 0.72 21.13 6.09
N LEU A 238 0.87 20.09 6.91
CA LEU A 238 1.12 20.26 8.35
C LEU A 238 2.47 20.94 8.62
N GLU A 239 3.52 20.58 7.88
CA GLU A 239 4.84 21.22 7.98
C GLU A 239 4.78 22.71 7.63
N GLU A 240 4.07 23.06 6.55
CA GLU A 240 3.81 24.45 6.14
C GLU A 240 3.03 25.21 7.24
N SER A 241 1.99 24.60 7.81
CA SER A 241 1.22 25.20 8.91
C SER A 241 2.06 25.38 10.18
N ARG A 242 2.99 24.46 10.46
CA ARG A 242 3.91 24.57 11.59
C ARG A 242 4.85 25.74 11.41
N HIS A 243 5.33 25.97 10.18
CA HIS A 243 6.19 27.10 9.87
C HIS A 243 5.45 28.43 10.09
N THR A 244 4.22 28.56 9.59
CA THR A 244 3.42 29.78 9.78
C THR A 244 3.09 30.04 11.26
N ILE A 245 2.77 29.00 12.03
CA ILE A 245 2.58 29.12 13.49
C ILE A 245 3.86 29.60 14.17
N SER A 246 5.02 29.07 13.78
CA SER A 246 6.31 29.50 14.33
C SER A 246 6.60 30.98 14.04
N GLU A 247 6.34 31.45 12.81
CA GLU A 247 6.49 32.85 12.44
C GLU A 247 5.54 33.76 13.22
N LEU A 248 4.28 33.35 13.38
CA LEU A 248 3.29 34.10 14.15
C LEU A 248 3.67 34.15 15.64
N SER A 249 4.14 33.05 16.21
CA SER A 249 4.61 32.99 17.59
C SER A 249 5.81 33.92 17.81
N GLN A 250 6.75 33.98 16.86
CA GLN A 250 7.88 34.90 16.93
C GLN A 250 7.42 36.37 16.86
N LYS A 251 6.49 36.69 15.95
CA LYS A 251 5.91 38.04 15.86
C LYS A 251 5.16 38.42 17.14
N SER A 252 4.43 37.48 17.74
CA SER A 252 3.74 37.70 19.02
C SER A 252 4.73 38.03 20.13
N GLY A 253 5.80 37.25 20.27
CA GLY A 253 6.85 37.52 21.27
C GLY A 253 7.49 38.90 21.09
N ASN A 254 7.84 39.28 19.85
CA ASN A 254 8.38 40.62 19.58
C ASN A 254 7.38 41.75 19.93
N LEU A 255 6.09 41.52 19.73
CA LEU A 255 5.06 42.50 20.10
C LEU A 255 4.88 42.58 21.62
N GLU A 256 4.93 41.45 22.33
CA GLU A 256 4.91 41.41 23.80
C GLU A 256 6.11 42.16 24.38
N ASP A 257 7.32 41.92 23.87
CA ASP A 257 8.53 42.65 24.28
C ASP A 257 8.36 44.16 24.07
N ASN A 258 7.85 44.59 22.90
CA ASN A 258 7.58 46.00 22.62
C ASN A 258 6.54 46.60 23.58
N VAL A 259 5.49 45.86 23.93
CA VAL A 259 4.47 46.31 24.89
C VAL A 259 5.11 46.52 26.25
N THR A 260 5.91 45.56 26.73
CA THR A 260 6.60 45.71 28.04
C THR A 260 7.57 46.90 28.05
N GLU A 261 8.27 47.17 26.94
CA GLU A 261 9.16 48.32 26.82
C GLU A 261 8.38 49.64 26.85
N LEU A 262 7.23 49.70 26.17
CA LEU A 262 6.35 50.88 26.17
C LEU A 262 5.71 51.10 27.54
N GLU A 263 5.30 50.04 28.23
CA GLU A 263 4.79 50.12 29.62
C GLU A 263 5.85 50.69 30.57
N LEU A 264 7.11 50.22 30.45
CA LEU A 264 8.21 50.75 31.26
C LEU A 264 8.47 52.24 30.98
N LYS A 265 8.47 52.64 29.70
CA LYS A 265 8.60 54.05 29.30
C LYS A 265 7.46 54.91 29.86
N LEU A 266 6.23 54.39 29.86
CA LEU A 266 5.07 55.08 30.41
C LEU A 266 5.24 55.34 31.91
N VAL A 267 5.65 54.31 32.67
CA VAL A 267 5.90 54.44 34.12
C VAL A 267 6.98 55.50 34.41
N ASN A 268 8.09 55.48 33.67
CA ASN A 268 9.16 56.48 33.85
C ASN A 268 8.65 57.91 33.57
N LEU A 269 7.86 58.10 32.51
CA LEU A 269 7.27 59.41 32.20
C LEU A 269 6.25 59.85 33.27
N GLU A 270 5.48 58.92 33.83
CA GLU A 270 4.57 59.21 34.95
C GLU A 270 5.33 59.66 36.20
N GLU A 271 6.45 59.00 36.53
CA GLU A 271 7.33 59.41 37.64
C GLU A 271 7.95 60.79 37.42
N GLU A 272 8.47 61.06 36.22
CA GLU A 272 9.01 62.39 35.85
C GLU A 272 7.93 63.48 35.98
N ASN A 273 6.71 63.20 35.51
CA ASN A 273 5.60 64.15 35.56
C ASN A 273 5.14 64.41 37.00
N GLN A 274 5.14 63.39 37.85
CA GLN A 274 4.91 63.55 39.29
C GLN A 274 6.00 64.42 39.95
N GLY A 275 7.27 64.20 39.59
CA GLY A 275 8.39 65.01 40.06
C GLY A 275 8.28 66.49 39.63
N LEU A 276 7.95 66.73 38.37
CA LEU A 276 7.70 68.09 37.85
C LEU A 276 6.51 68.76 38.54
N LYS A 277 5.43 68.02 38.83
CA LYS A 277 4.28 68.52 39.57
C LYS A 277 4.64 68.93 41.00
N ALA A 278 5.48 68.15 41.69
CA ALA A 278 5.99 68.51 43.02
C ALA A 278 6.89 69.77 42.97
N ASN A 279 7.73 69.89 41.94
CA ASN A 279 8.55 71.09 41.72
C ASN A 279 7.71 72.33 41.41
N LEU A 280 6.63 72.18 40.64
CA LEU A 280 5.68 73.26 40.37
C LEU A 280 5.02 73.74 41.67
N GLU A 281 4.57 72.81 42.52
CA GLU A 281 3.91 73.12 43.79
C GLU A 281 4.86 73.85 44.77
N THR A 282 6.10 73.39 44.88
CA THR A 282 7.11 74.07 45.71
C THR A 282 7.43 75.48 45.21
N SER A 283 7.55 75.67 43.89
CA SER A 283 7.72 76.99 43.28
C SER A 283 6.51 77.89 43.53
N HIS A 284 5.29 77.35 43.42
CA HIS A 284 4.06 78.09 43.70
C HIS A 284 3.99 78.58 45.15
N ASN A 285 4.32 77.71 46.11
CA ASN A 285 4.37 78.09 47.53
C ASN A 285 5.42 79.18 47.79
N ARG A 286 6.59 79.11 47.15
CA ARG A 286 7.62 80.15 47.26
C ARG A 286 7.18 81.49 46.66
N ILE A 287 6.49 81.47 45.52
CA ILE A 287 5.90 82.67 44.92
C ILE A 287 4.88 83.29 45.89
N LYS A 288 4.03 82.46 46.51
CA LYS A 288 3.04 82.92 47.50
C LYS A 288 3.71 83.58 48.71
N GLU A 289 4.72 82.96 49.30
CA GLU A 289 5.51 83.53 50.41
C GLU A 289 6.14 84.87 50.03
N MET A 290 6.72 84.96 48.83
CA MET A 290 7.26 86.21 48.30
C MET A 290 6.17 87.27 48.11
N SER A 291 5.00 86.90 47.59
CA SER A 291 3.87 87.82 47.44
C SER A 291 3.36 88.34 48.79
N GLU A 292 3.27 87.49 49.81
CA GLU A 292 2.93 87.89 51.18
C GLU A 292 3.97 88.86 51.76
N THR A 293 5.26 88.57 51.54
CA THR A 293 6.37 89.45 51.96
C THR A 293 6.30 90.82 51.27
N ILE A 294 6.03 90.83 49.95
CA ILE A 294 5.84 92.06 49.18
C ILE A 294 4.64 92.85 49.71
N SER A 295 3.53 92.18 50.03
CA SER A 295 2.36 92.84 50.63
C SER A 295 2.70 93.50 51.97
N MET A 296 3.42 92.80 52.87
CA MET A 296 3.89 93.37 54.12
C MET A 296 4.82 94.59 53.91
N LEU A 297 5.82 94.46 53.03
CA LEU A 297 6.72 95.57 52.71
C LEU A 297 6.00 96.76 52.07
N THR A 298 4.96 96.51 51.27
CA THR A 298 4.12 97.55 50.67
C THR A 298 3.35 98.30 51.74
N SER A 299 2.75 97.59 52.71
CA SER A 299 2.09 98.21 53.85
C SER A 299 3.06 99.02 54.73
N SER A 300 4.28 98.51 54.95
CA SER A 300 5.34 99.22 55.67
C SER A 300 5.79 100.49 54.93
N LYS A 301 5.98 100.39 53.60
CA LYS A 301 6.27 101.54 52.74
C LYS A 301 5.17 102.60 52.82
N GLU A 302 3.89 102.20 52.83
CA GLU A 302 2.77 103.14 52.98
C GLU A 302 2.75 103.84 54.34
N ILE A 303 3.11 103.14 55.42
CA ILE A 303 3.25 103.74 56.75
C ILE A 303 4.40 104.75 56.76
N LEU A 304 5.58 104.36 56.28
CA LEU A 304 6.75 105.25 56.18
C LEU A 304 6.49 106.44 55.25
N ALA A 305 5.74 106.27 54.17
CA ALA A 305 5.32 107.37 53.29
C ALA A 305 4.41 108.36 54.02
N LYS A 306 3.46 107.86 54.84
CA LYS A 306 2.63 108.72 55.70
C LYS A 306 3.45 109.45 56.76
N GLU A 307 4.45 108.80 57.35
CA GLU A 307 5.39 109.44 58.29
C GLU A 307 6.25 110.51 57.58
N LEU A 308 6.73 110.22 56.37
CA LEU A 308 7.46 111.19 55.55
C LEU A 308 6.58 112.39 55.18
N ASP A 309 5.31 112.17 54.82
CA ASP A 309 4.34 113.24 54.56
C ASP A 309 4.04 114.06 55.82
N GLN A 310 4.10 113.47 57.03
CA GLN A 310 4.02 114.22 58.30
C GLN A 310 5.29 115.03 58.58
N LEU A 311 6.44 114.62 58.05
CA LEU A 311 7.73 115.32 58.17
C LEU A 311 7.93 116.40 57.08
N ARG A 312 7.18 116.34 55.98
CA ARG A 312 7.22 117.33 54.88
C ARG A 312 7.05 118.79 55.35
N PRO A 313 6.09 119.13 56.23
CA PRO A 313 5.95 120.50 56.75
C PRO A 313 7.18 120.97 57.55
N PHE A 314 7.93 120.05 58.14
CA PHE A 314 9.18 120.36 58.84
C PHE A 314 10.37 120.51 57.87
N ALA A 315 10.37 119.76 56.75
CA ALA A 315 11.35 119.90 55.68
C ALA A 315 11.13 121.19 54.86
N GLU A 316 9.88 121.58 54.60
CA GLU A 316 9.48 122.89 54.06
C GLU A 316 9.90 124.03 54.99
N ALA A 317 9.74 123.87 56.31
CA ALA A 317 10.23 124.84 57.30
C ALA A 317 11.77 124.91 57.40
N ALA A 318 12.48 123.85 56.97
CA ALA A 318 13.93 123.76 56.97
C ALA A 318 14.58 124.19 55.63
N GLY A 319 13.78 124.57 54.62
CA GLY A 319 14.29 125.04 53.33
C GLY A 319 15.04 123.99 52.53
N ILE A 320 14.64 122.71 52.60
CA ILE A 320 15.20 121.63 51.77
C ILE A 320 14.21 121.30 50.67
N GLU A 321 14.02 122.23 49.74
CA GLU A 321 13.43 121.95 48.45
C GLU A 321 14.31 122.59 47.39
N ASP A 322 15.00 121.75 46.61
CA ASP A 322 15.52 122.22 45.35
C ASP A 322 15.57 121.08 44.34
N TYR A 323 15.30 121.47 43.09
CA TYR A 323 15.40 120.74 41.82
C TYR A 323 14.13 120.10 41.24
N GLU A 324 13.12 120.92 40.95
CA GLU A 324 11.91 120.59 40.16
C GLU A 324 12.15 120.11 38.70
N ASN A 325 13.37 120.15 38.15
CA ASN A 325 13.59 119.80 36.73
C ASN A 325 14.65 118.72 36.45
N VAL A 326 15.30 118.13 37.46
CA VAL A 326 16.23 117.00 37.28
C VAL A 326 15.51 115.63 37.24
N PRO A 327 14.46 115.36 38.06
CA PRO A 327 13.74 114.09 38.03
C PRO A 327 13.10 113.77 36.68
N THR A 328 12.59 114.79 35.98
CA THR A 328 11.88 114.65 34.71
C THR A 328 12.80 114.22 33.56
N PHE A 329 14.03 114.75 33.50
CA PHE A 329 15.03 114.31 32.53
C PHE A 329 15.60 112.93 32.84
N ILE A 330 15.82 112.60 34.11
CA ILE A 330 16.26 111.25 34.52
C ILE A 330 15.17 110.22 34.21
N HIS A 331 13.90 110.56 34.44
CA HIS A 331 12.76 109.70 34.11
C HIS A 331 12.65 109.47 32.59
N ALA A 332 12.77 110.52 31.78
CA ALA A 332 12.76 110.40 30.32
C ALA A 332 13.94 109.57 29.77
N ILE A 333 15.15 109.69 30.35
CA ILE A 333 16.30 108.86 29.98
C ILE A 333 16.08 107.39 30.38
N HIS A 334 15.48 107.16 31.55
CA HIS A 334 15.16 105.81 32.01
C HIS A 334 14.08 105.14 31.15
N GLU A 335 13.01 105.87 30.84
CA GLU A 335 11.93 105.43 29.97
C GLU A 335 12.45 105.10 28.57
N ASN A 336 13.32 105.94 27.99
CA ASN A 336 13.93 105.67 26.69
C ASN A 336 14.85 104.43 26.72
N LYS A 337 15.58 104.21 27.83
CA LYS A 337 16.39 103.00 28.02
C LYS A 337 15.52 101.73 28.12
N GLU A 338 14.39 101.79 28.81
CA GLU A 338 13.47 100.66 28.91
C GLU A 338 12.74 100.41 27.58
N LEU A 339 12.37 101.46 26.83
CA LEU A 339 11.85 101.33 25.47
C LEU A 339 12.87 100.70 24.52
N HIS A 340 14.15 101.06 24.62
CA HIS A 340 15.21 100.41 23.84
C HIS A 340 15.37 98.93 24.19
N LYS A 341 15.37 98.57 25.48
CA LYS A 341 15.39 97.15 25.89
C LYS A 341 14.16 96.40 25.40
N MET A 342 12.99 97.03 25.44
CA MET A 342 11.75 96.45 24.94
C MET A 342 11.80 96.23 23.43
N ASN A 343 12.26 97.21 22.66
CA ASN A 343 12.46 97.09 21.22
C ASN A 343 13.47 95.99 20.86
N GLU A 344 14.55 95.86 21.63
CA GLU A 344 15.54 94.79 21.39
C GLU A 344 14.96 93.40 21.71
N ARG A 345 14.18 93.25 22.79
CA ARG A 345 13.45 92.01 23.08
C ARG A 345 12.46 91.66 21.97
N MET A 346 11.65 92.62 21.55
CA MET A 346 10.71 92.47 20.44
C MET A 346 11.43 92.05 19.15
N ARG A 347 12.62 92.62 18.87
CA ARG A 347 13.44 92.26 17.71
C ARG A 347 13.91 90.81 17.77
N VAL A 348 14.41 90.37 18.93
CA VAL A 348 14.85 88.97 19.16
C VAL A 348 13.68 88.01 19.01
N GLU A 349 12.55 88.26 19.67
CA GLU A 349 11.35 87.43 19.56
C GLU A 349 10.82 87.34 18.12
N THR A 350 10.85 88.46 17.38
CA THR A 350 10.44 88.48 15.97
C THR A 350 11.37 87.63 15.11
N GLU A 351 12.68 87.63 15.39
CA GLU A 351 13.64 86.84 14.62
C GLU A 351 13.55 85.35 14.97
N GLU A 352 13.37 85.00 16.26
CA GLU A 352 13.06 83.63 16.69
C GLU A 352 11.77 83.12 16.05
N SER A 353 10.72 83.93 16.00
CA SER A 353 9.46 83.59 15.34
C SER A 353 9.63 83.32 13.84
N LYS A 354 10.45 84.12 13.14
CA LYS A 354 10.79 83.87 11.73
C LYS A 354 11.54 82.57 11.54
N GLU A 355 12.50 82.27 12.41
CA GLU A 355 13.29 81.05 12.30
C GLU A 355 12.43 79.81 12.57
N ASN A 356 11.58 79.86 13.59
CA ASN A 356 10.59 78.82 13.87
C ASN A 356 9.64 78.60 12.67
N ASN A 357 9.20 79.68 12.00
CA ASN A 357 8.35 79.57 10.81
C ASN A 357 9.09 78.89 9.63
N LYS A 358 10.38 79.19 9.42
CA LYS A 358 11.18 78.49 8.40
C LYS A 358 11.33 77.00 8.71
N GLN A 359 11.63 76.66 9.96
CA GLN A 359 11.73 75.26 10.39
C GLN A 359 10.41 74.52 10.19
N MET A 360 9.29 75.15 10.57
CA MET A 360 7.95 74.60 10.35
C MET A 360 7.64 74.38 8.87
N GLN A 361 8.04 75.30 7.99
CA GLN A 361 7.90 75.12 6.53
C GLN A 361 8.76 73.97 5.99
N SER A 362 9.99 73.80 6.49
CA SER A 362 10.85 72.68 6.12
C SER A 362 10.20 71.35 6.50
N ILE A 363 9.76 71.23 7.76
CA ILE A 363 9.08 70.02 8.26
C ILE A 363 7.81 69.74 7.44
N HIS A 364 7.00 70.77 7.15
CA HIS A 364 5.79 70.58 6.35
C HIS A 364 6.11 70.07 4.94
N SER A 365 7.18 70.56 4.31
CA SER A 365 7.62 70.09 3.00
C SER A 365 8.08 68.63 3.04
N GLU A 366 8.89 68.26 4.05
CA GLU A 366 9.37 66.90 4.24
C GLU A 366 8.22 65.92 4.48
N VAL A 367 7.30 66.25 5.38
CA VAL A 367 6.11 65.44 5.69
C VAL A 367 5.22 65.29 4.46
N PHE A 368 5.07 66.34 3.63
CA PHE A 368 4.29 66.24 2.40
C PHE A 368 4.95 65.28 1.39
N GLU A 369 6.26 65.35 1.23
CA GLU A 369 7.01 64.46 0.34
C GLU A 369 6.96 62.99 0.82
N GLU A 370 7.13 62.77 2.12
CA GLU A 370 7.03 61.44 2.72
C GLU A 370 5.62 60.87 2.57
N ASN A 371 4.57 61.66 2.83
CA ASN A 371 3.19 61.24 2.61
C ASN A 371 2.91 60.89 1.15
N ALA A 372 3.47 61.63 0.19
CA ALA A 372 3.34 61.30 -1.23
C ALA A 372 4.02 59.97 -1.56
N LYS A 373 5.21 59.70 -1.01
CA LYS A 373 5.92 58.41 -1.17
C LYS A 373 5.13 57.26 -0.57
N LEU A 374 4.55 57.45 0.62
CA LEU A 374 3.73 56.44 1.29
C LEU A 374 2.45 56.13 0.51
N ARG A 375 1.76 57.15 -0.03
CA ARG A 375 0.60 56.95 -0.91
C ARG A 375 0.95 56.13 -2.14
N ASN A 376 2.02 56.49 -2.84
CA ASN A 376 2.46 55.74 -4.03
C ASN A 376 2.82 54.28 -3.69
N ARG A 377 3.44 54.04 -2.53
CA ARG A 377 3.74 52.68 -2.05
C ARG A 377 2.46 51.91 -1.73
N ASN A 378 1.48 52.53 -1.10
CA ASN A 378 0.20 51.89 -0.81
C ASN A 378 -0.55 51.54 -2.10
N GLU A 379 -0.60 52.45 -3.08
CA GLU A 379 -1.18 52.16 -4.39
C GLU A 379 -0.48 51.01 -5.12
N ASP A 380 0.85 50.90 -4.99
CA ASP A 380 1.61 49.78 -5.55
C ASP A 380 1.29 48.45 -4.86
N LEU A 381 1.16 48.47 -3.53
CA LEU A 381 0.76 47.29 -2.76
C LEU A 381 -0.66 46.87 -3.11
N GLU A 382 -1.61 47.80 -3.18
CA GLU A 382 -2.99 47.52 -3.59
C GLU A 382 -3.06 46.89 -4.99
N ARG A 383 -2.27 47.38 -5.95
CA ARG A 383 -2.17 46.77 -7.29
C ARG A 383 -1.61 45.35 -7.24
N ARG A 384 -0.60 45.08 -6.41
CA ARG A 384 -0.06 43.72 -6.24
C ARG A 384 -1.05 42.78 -5.57
N PHE A 385 -1.78 43.25 -4.55
CA PHE A 385 -2.83 42.47 -3.90
C PHE A 385 -3.95 42.11 -4.89
N ALA A 386 -4.43 43.08 -5.67
CA ALA A 386 -5.44 42.83 -6.69
C ALA A 386 -4.98 41.80 -7.74
N HIS A 387 -3.71 41.84 -8.14
CA HIS A 387 -3.15 40.86 -9.07
C HIS A 387 -3.12 39.45 -8.49
N VAL A 388 -2.67 39.30 -7.23
CA VAL A 388 -2.66 38.00 -6.55
C VAL A 388 -4.08 37.46 -6.37
N ASP A 389 -5.05 38.31 -6.02
CA ASP A 389 -6.46 37.91 -5.91
C ASP A 389 -7.03 37.43 -7.26
N GLU A 390 -6.65 38.06 -8.37
CA GLU A 390 -7.02 37.63 -9.72
C GLU A 390 -6.38 36.29 -10.09
N GLU A 391 -5.09 36.09 -9.78
CA GLU A 391 -4.40 34.81 -9.98
C GLU A 391 -5.05 33.69 -9.15
N LEU A 392 -5.35 33.95 -7.88
CA LEU A 392 -6.04 33.00 -7.00
C LEU A 392 -7.43 32.64 -7.53
N THR A 393 -8.16 33.62 -8.05
CA THR A 393 -9.48 33.39 -8.66
C THR A 393 -9.36 32.51 -9.90
N CYS A 394 -8.40 32.79 -10.78
CA CYS A 394 -8.13 31.99 -11.99
C CYS A 394 -7.74 30.54 -11.64
N VAL A 395 -6.87 30.35 -10.65
CA VAL A 395 -6.49 29.02 -10.16
C VAL A 395 -7.72 28.29 -9.62
N ASN A 396 -8.53 28.94 -8.79
CA ASN A 396 -9.74 28.33 -8.22
C ASN A 396 -10.75 27.92 -9.31
N GLU A 397 -10.94 28.75 -10.33
CA GLU A 397 -11.80 28.41 -11.48
C GLU A 397 -11.27 27.23 -12.30
N ASN A 398 -9.95 27.15 -12.51
CA ASN A 398 -9.33 26.04 -13.22
C ASN A 398 -9.48 24.73 -12.43
N TRP A 399 -9.24 24.75 -11.12
CA TRP A 399 -9.47 23.61 -10.25
C TRP A 399 -10.94 23.17 -10.26
N ALA A 400 -11.88 24.10 -10.25
CA ALA A 400 -13.31 23.79 -10.35
C ALA A 400 -13.66 23.13 -11.70
N LYS A 401 -13.05 23.56 -12.81
CA LYS A 401 -13.22 22.94 -14.13
C LYS A 401 -12.64 21.53 -14.17
N GLU A 402 -11.40 21.35 -13.71
CA GLU A 402 -10.74 20.04 -13.66
C GLU A 402 -11.51 19.05 -12.79
N LEU A 403 -12.00 19.50 -11.62
CA LEU A 403 -12.81 18.66 -10.74
C LEU A 403 -14.11 18.20 -11.43
N LYS A 404 -14.76 19.11 -12.17
CA LYS A 404 -15.98 18.78 -12.93
C LYS A 404 -15.70 17.81 -14.07
N GLU A 405 -14.58 17.96 -14.78
CA GLU A 405 -14.17 17.04 -15.84
C GLU A 405 -13.86 15.64 -15.27
N LYS A 406 -13.09 15.57 -14.19
CA LYS A 406 -12.81 14.31 -13.49
C LYS A 406 -14.07 13.64 -12.99
N GLN A 407 -15.02 14.39 -12.45
CA GLN A 407 -16.31 13.85 -12.03
C GLN A 407 -17.07 13.22 -13.20
N GLN A 408 -17.11 13.89 -14.36
CA GLN A 408 -17.76 13.35 -15.55
C GLN A 408 -17.08 12.08 -16.07
N ASP A 409 -15.75 12.02 -16.02
CA ASP A 409 -15.01 10.82 -16.42
C ASP A 409 -15.25 9.65 -15.46
N TRP A 410 -15.31 9.92 -14.15
CA TRP A 410 -15.72 8.92 -13.16
C TRP A 410 -17.13 8.39 -13.42
N ASP A 411 -18.08 9.26 -13.73
CA ASP A 411 -19.45 8.85 -14.04
C ASP A 411 -19.53 8.00 -15.32
N LYS A 412 -18.72 8.31 -16.36
CA LYS A 412 -18.61 7.47 -17.57
C LYS A 412 -18.05 6.08 -17.26
N VAL A 413 -16.95 6.01 -16.50
CA VAL A 413 -16.33 4.73 -16.11
C VAL A 413 -17.29 3.90 -15.27
N LYS A 414 -17.97 4.53 -14.31
CA LYS A 414 -18.99 3.89 -13.49
C LYS A 414 -20.12 3.31 -14.34
N TYR A 415 -20.67 4.09 -15.26
CA TYR A 415 -21.74 3.63 -16.16
C TYR A 415 -21.28 2.46 -17.05
N ALA A 416 -20.06 2.52 -17.59
CA ALA A 416 -19.50 1.44 -18.40
C ALA A 416 -19.34 0.14 -17.58
N ALA A 417 -18.83 0.23 -16.35
CA ALA A 417 -18.67 -0.90 -15.46
C ALA A 417 -20.04 -1.50 -15.05
N GLU A 418 -21.03 -0.66 -14.73
CA GLU A 418 -22.39 -1.12 -14.40
C GLU A 418 -23.04 -1.85 -15.58
N SER A 419 -22.86 -1.35 -16.81
CA SER A 419 -23.33 -2.01 -18.03
C SER A 419 -22.65 -3.37 -18.27
N GLU A 420 -21.33 -3.46 -18.07
CA GLU A 420 -20.60 -4.73 -18.20
C GLU A 420 -21.05 -5.75 -17.14
N VAL A 421 -21.28 -5.33 -15.89
CA VAL A 421 -21.80 -6.19 -14.82
C VAL A 421 -23.20 -6.72 -15.16
N LEU A 422 -24.07 -5.88 -15.74
CA LEU A 422 -25.39 -6.31 -16.21
C LEU A 422 -25.27 -7.37 -17.32
N SER A 423 -24.43 -7.12 -18.32
CA SER A 423 -24.17 -8.09 -19.41
C SER A 423 -23.62 -9.42 -18.90
N LEU A 424 -22.66 -9.40 -17.97
CA LEU A 424 -22.10 -10.62 -17.38
C LEU A 424 -23.14 -11.38 -16.53
N ARG A 425 -24.02 -10.67 -15.83
CA ARG A 425 -25.15 -11.30 -15.10
C ARG A 425 -26.11 -11.99 -16.05
N GLU A 426 -26.47 -11.37 -17.18
CA GLU A 426 -27.32 -11.98 -18.20
C GLU A 426 -26.67 -13.25 -18.79
N GLN A 427 -25.36 -13.19 -19.09
CA GLN A 427 -24.61 -14.35 -19.57
C GLN A 427 -24.57 -15.50 -18.54
N LEU A 428 -24.36 -15.19 -17.25
CA LEU A 428 -24.38 -16.18 -16.18
C LEU A 428 -25.75 -16.88 -16.06
N VAL A 429 -26.83 -16.10 -16.11
CA VAL A 429 -28.21 -16.67 -16.09
C VAL A 429 -28.44 -17.59 -17.29
N HIS A 430 -27.98 -17.19 -18.48
CA HIS A 430 -28.10 -18.03 -19.67
C HIS A 430 -27.30 -19.34 -19.54
N LEU A 431 -26.06 -19.26 -19.07
CA LEU A 431 -25.21 -20.44 -18.86
C LEU A 431 -25.78 -21.37 -17.79
N GLN A 432 -26.36 -20.82 -16.72
CA GLN A 432 -27.05 -21.61 -15.70
C GLN A 432 -28.25 -22.36 -16.29
N SER A 433 -29.05 -21.72 -17.14
CA SER A 433 -30.17 -22.38 -17.83
C SER A 433 -29.70 -23.51 -18.76
N ILE A 434 -28.60 -23.32 -19.49
CA ILE A 434 -28.01 -24.38 -20.33
C ILE A 434 -27.55 -25.56 -19.46
N LEU A 435 -26.87 -25.28 -18.34
CA LEU A 435 -26.40 -26.32 -17.41
C LEU A 435 -27.57 -27.12 -16.83
N GLU A 436 -28.64 -26.45 -16.40
CA GLU A 436 -29.85 -27.11 -15.90
C GLU A 436 -30.49 -28.00 -16.98
N SER A 437 -30.55 -27.53 -18.23
CA SER A 437 -31.06 -28.32 -19.35
C SER A 437 -30.20 -29.55 -19.63
N ALA A 438 -28.88 -29.38 -19.72
CA ALA A 438 -27.94 -30.46 -19.98
C ALA A 438 -27.95 -31.51 -18.84
N THR A 439 -28.06 -31.06 -17.59
CA THR A 439 -28.17 -31.94 -16.42
C THR A 439 -29.47 -32.75 -16.46
N ARG A 440 -30.58 -32.11 -16.84
CA ARG A 440 -31.88 -32.78 -17.01
C ARG A 440 -31.82 -33.84 -18.11
N GLU A 441 -31.23 -33.51 -19.26
CA GLU A 441 -31.07 -34.43 -20.38
C GLU A 441 -30.14 -35.61 -20.03
N ALA A 442 -29.04 -35.35 -19.33
CA ALA A 442 -28.16 -36.40 -18.82
C ALA A 442 -28.88 -37.37 -17.88
N ALA A 443 -29.70 -36.85 -16.96
CA ALA A 443 -30.51 -37.67 -16.06
C ALA A 443 -31.59 -38.48 -16.79
N GLU A 444 -32.18 -37.94 -17.86
CA GLU A 444 -33.13 -38.67 -18.70
C GLU A 444 -32.45 -39.76 -19.54
N ASN A 445 -31.28 -39.47 -20.12
CA ASN A 445 -30.48 -40.46 -20.84
C ASN A 445 -30.01 -41.59 -19.92
N ALA A 446 -29.59 -41.29 -18.69
CA ALA A 446 -29.25 -42.31 -17.69
C ALA A 446 -30.43 -43.24 -17.38
N ARG A 447 -31.65 -42.68 -17.26
CA ARG A 447 -32.88 -43.49 -17.08
C ARG A 447 -33.15 -44.38 -18.29
N ARG A 448 -33.10 -43.84 -19.51
CA ARG A 448 -33.28 -44.62 -20.75
C ARG A 448 -32.26 -45.75 -20.89
N VAL A 449 -30.99 -45.50 -20.54
CA VAL A 449 -29.96 -46.55 -20.53
C VAL A 449 -30.30 -47.65 -19.53
N SER A 450 -30.73 -47.30 -18.33
CA SER A 450 -31.14 -48.28 -17.32
C SER A 450 -32.34 -49.13 -17.77
N GLU A 451 -33.32 -48.52 -18.45
CA GLU A 451 -34.47 -49.23 -19.04
C GLU A 451 -34.01 -50.20 -20.15
N LEU A 452 -33.17 -49.74 -21.07
CA LEU A 452 -32.62 -50.58 -22.15
C LEU A 452 -31.74 -51.72 -21.61
N GLU A 453 -30.98 -51.49 -20.54
CA GLU A 453 -30.22 -52.55 -19.88
C GLU A 453 -31.16 -53.60 -19.27
N HIS A 454 -32.23 -53.17 -18.61
CA HIS A 454 -33.25 -54.07 -18.07
C HIS A 454 -33.91 -54.91 -19.17
N GLU A 455 -34.35 -54.27 -20.27
CA GLU A 455 -34.91 -54.96 -21.44
C GLU A 455 -33.92 -55.96 -22.05
N ARG A 456 -32.65 -55.57 -22.20
CA ARG A 456 -31.58 -56.46 -22.69
C ARG A 456 -31.40 -57.68 -21.79
N HIS A 457 -31.44 -57.48 -20.47
CA HIS A 457 -31.33 -58.58 -19.51
C HIS A 457 -32.53 -59.53 -19.59
N GLU A 458 -33.75 -58.99 -19.74
CA GLU A 458 -34.96 -59.80 -19.89
C GLU A 458 -34.94 -60.61 -21.20
N ILE A 459 -34.53 -59.99 -22.32
CA ILE A 459 -34.37 -60.68 -23.61
C ILE A 459 -33.33 -61.80 -23.51
N ARG A 460 -32.17 -61.56 -22.87
CA ARG A 460 -31.18 -62.63 -22.65
C ARG A 460 -31.76 -63.79 -21.85
N ARG A 461 -32.47 -63.50 -20.75
CA ARG A 461 -33.10 -64.52 -19.91
C ARG A 461 -34.10 -65.36 -20.71
N LEU A 462 -34.93 -64.72 -21.54
CA LEU A 462 -35.87 -65.40 -22.43
C LEU A 462 -35.14 -66.24 -23.49
N SER A 463 -34.09 -65.71 -24.10
CA SER A 463 -33.26 -66.43 -25.07
C SER A 463 -32.63 -67.69 -24.46
N ASP A 464 -32.04 -67.56 -23.28
CA ASP A 464 -31.42 -68.69 -22.56
C ASP A 464 -32.47 -69.75 -22.20
N ALA A 465 -33.65 -69.34 -21.74
CA ALA A 465 -34.75 -70.26 -21.44
C ALA A 465 -35.23 -71.03 -22.70
N VAL A 466 -35.35 -70.34 -23.84
CA VAL A 466 -35.69 -70.98 -25.12
C VAL A 466 -34.58 -71.94 -25.57
N HIS A 467 -33.31 -71.56 -25.41
CA HIS A 467 -32.17 -72.41 -25.76
C HIS A 467 -32.13 -73.68 -24.90
N ILE A 468 -32.32 -73.56 -23.59
CA ILE A 468 -32.40 -74.72 -22.68
C ILE A 468 -33.56 -75.64 -23.09
N LYS A 469 -34.75 -75.08 -23.31
CA LYS A 469 -35.93 -75.87 -23.69
C LYS A 469 -35.74 -76.61 -25.02
N THR A 470 -35.20 -75.93 -26.03
CA THR A 470 -34.90 -76.57 -27.34
C THR A 470 -33.83 -77.65 -27.21
N GLN A 471 -32.80 -77.43 -26.38
CA GLN A 471 -31.77 -78.43 -26.10
C GLN A 471 -32.30 -79.66 -25.34
N GLU A 472 -33.23 -79.46 -24.38
CA GLU A 472 -33.93 -80.54 -23.69
C GLU A 472 -34.81 -81.35 -24.64
N ASP A 473 -35.58 -80.69 -25.52
CA ASP A 473 -36.41 -81.34 -26.53
C ASP A 473 -35.57 -82.15 -27.52
N LEU A 474 -34.47 -81.58 -28.03
CA LEU A 474 -33.50 -82.30 -28.87
C LEU A 474 -32.89 -83.50 -28.14
N SER A 475 -32.48 -83.34 -26.89
CA SER A 475 -31.93 -84.42 -26.08
C SER A 475 -32.94 -85.55 -25.87
N ARG A 476 -34.23 -85.20 -25.69
CA ARG A 476 -35.33 -86.17 -25.60
C ARG A 476 -35.53 -86.91 -26.93
N GLN A 477 -35.53 -86.22 -28.06
CA GLN A 477 -35.62 -86.84 -29.39
C GLN A 477 -34.45 -87.79 -29.66
N VAL A 478 -33.22 -87.37 -29.34
CA VAL A 478 -32.02 -88.22 -29.48
C VAL A 478 -32.14 -89.48 -28.61
N ARG A 479 -32.69 -89.37 -27.40
CA ARG A 479 -32.92 -90.53 -26.52
C ARG A 479 -33.91 -91.52 -27.14
N ILE A 480 -35.05 -91.04 -27.64
CA ILE A 480 -36.07 -91.87 -28.31
C ILE A 480 -35.49 -92.56 -29.55
N LEU A 481 -34.70 -91.84 -30.36
CA LEU A 481 -34.05 -92.42 -31.53
C LEU A 481 -33.02 -93.48 -31.15
N LYS A 482 -32.26 -93.28 -30.06
CA LYS A 482 -31.34 -94.29 -29.52
C LYS A 482 -32.07 -95.54 -29.04
N GLU A 483 -33.19 -95.39 -28.33
CA GLU A 483 -34.02 -96.53 -27.90
C GLU A 483 -34.57 -97.31 -29.10
N ARG A 484 -35.11 -96.63 -30.12
CA ARG A 484 -35.58 -97.27 -31.35
C ARG A 484 -34.46 -97.96 -32.12
N LEU A 485 -33.26 -97.36 -32.17
CA LEU A 485 -32.11 -97.98 -32.81
C LEU A 485 -31.69 -99.26 -32.06
N ALA A 486 -31.64 -99.22 -30.73
CA ALA A 486 -31.34 -100.40 -29.92
C ALA A 486 -32.39 -101.51 -30.08
N GLU A 487 -33.67 -101.15 -30.18
CA GLU A 487 -34.76 -102.09 -30.46
C GLU A 487 -34.63 -102.71 -31.87
N SER A 488 -34.31 -101.90 -32.88
CA SER A 488 -34.02 -102.38 -34.23
C SER A 488 -32.79 -103.28 -34.27
N ASP A 489 -31.72 -102.94 -33.55
CA ASP A 489 -30.52 -103.77 -33.45
C ASP A 489 -30.83 -105.12 -32.78
N SER A 490 -31.71 -105.14 -31.77
CA SER A 490 -32.22 -106.36 -31.15
C SER A 490 -33.02 -107.20 -32.14
N GLN A 491 -33.92 -106.59 -32.92
CA GLN A 491 -34.68 -107.29 -33.96
C GLN A 491 -33.78 -107.85 -35.07
N VAL A 492 -32.74 -107.11 -35.47
CA VAL A 492 -31.73 -107.60 -36.42
C VAL A 492 -30.95 -108.77 -35.83
N ALA A 493 -30.60 -108.72 -34.54
CA ALA A 493 -29.96 -109.83 -33.86
C ALA A 493 -30.86 -111.08 -33.82
N GLU A 494 -32.15 -110.92 -33.51
CA GLU A 494 -33.14 -112.01 -33.56
C GLU A 494 -33.30 -112.58 -34.97
N LEU A 495 -33.39 -111.72 -36.00
CA LEU A 495 -33.43 -112.15 -37.40
C LEU A 495 -32.16 -112.87 -37.82
N ASN A 496 -30.98 -112.42 -37.37
CA ASN A 496 -29.72 -113.12 -37.63
C ASN A 496 -29.68 -114.50 -36.97
N VAL A 497 -30.25 -114.65 -35.77
CA VAL A 497 -30.40 -115.96 -35.11
C VAL A 497 -31.36 -116.84 -35.91
N LEU A 498 -32.49 -116.32 -36.37
CA LEU A 498 -33.46 -117.02 -37.22
C LEU A 498 -32.88 -117.43 -38.59
N VAL A 499 -32.12 -116.54 -39.23
CA VAL A 499 -31.42 -116.85 -40.49
C VAL A 499 -30.35 -117.90 -40.26
N SER A 500 -29.63 -117.83 -39.13
CA SER A 500 -28.65 -118.86 -38.76
C SER A 500 -29.32 -120.20 -38.47
N SER A 501 -30.49 -120.23 -37.82
CA SER A 501 -31.25 -121.46 -37.60
C SER A 501 -31.83 -122.00 -38.91
N LEU A 502 -32.34 -121.15 -39.78
CA LEU A 502 -32.85 -121.55 -41.10
C LEU A 502 -31.72 -122.03 -42.03
N ALA A 503 -30.53 -121.44 -41.94
CA ALA A 503 -29.34 -121.93 -42.64
C ALA A 503 -28.85 -123.27 -42.07
N ALA A 504 -28.96 -123.47 -40.75
CA ALA A 504 -28.71 -124.77 -40.11
C ALA A 504 -29.74 -125.83 -40.57
N ASP A 505 -31.03 -125.48 -40.64
CA ASP A 505 -32.09 -126.36 -41.15
C ASP A 505 -31.93 -126.64 -42.65
N ALA A 506 -31.56 -125.64 -43.46
CA ALA A 506 -31.29 -125.82 -44.88
C ALA A 506 -30.06 -126.69 -45.14
N THR A 507 -29.02 -126.60 -44.29
CA THR A 507 -27.84 -127.49 -44.37
C THR A 507 -28.14 -128.89 -43.84
N ALA A 508 -29.02 -129.04 -42.84
CA ALA A 508 -29.54 -130.34 -42.41
C ALA A 508 -30.41 -131.00 -43.50
N SER A 509 -31.32 -130.24 -44.13
CA SER A 509 -32.13 -130.71 -45.24
C SER A 509 -31.30 -131.02 -46.49
N ARG A 510 -30.20 -130.28 -46.74
CA ARG A 510 -29.23 -130.63 -47.79
C ARG A 510 -28.47 -131.93 -47.50
N ARG A 511 -28.23 -132.28 -46.23
CA ARG A 511 -27.71 -133.61 -45.85
C ARG A 511 -28.76 -134.69 -46.06
N GLU A 512 -30.01 -134.46 -45.65
CA GLU A 512 -31.10 -135.43 -45.87
C GLU A 512 -31.38 -135.68 -47.37
N ILE A 513 -31.27 -134.66 -48.23
CA ILE A 513 -31.39 -134.81 -49.68
C ILE A 513 -30.14 -135.48 -50.29
N SER A 514 -28.95 -135.27 -49.72
CA SER A 514 -27.72 -135.94 -50.14
C SER A 514 -27.63 -137.41 -49.67
N ASP A 515 -28.39 -137.81 -48.65
CA ASP A 515 -28.50 -139.20 -48.20
C ASP A 515 -29.63 -139.97 -48.93
N LEU A 516 -30.44 -139.27 -49.75
CA LEU A 516 -31.53 -139.81 -50.57
C LEU A 516 -31.21 -139.92 -52.08
N LEU A 517 -30.02 -139.47 -52.50
CA LEU A 517 -29.46 -139.62 -53.85
C LEU A 517 -28.15 -140.42 -53.78
#